data_AF-A0A3C1SZB0-F1
#
_entry.id   AF-A0A3C1SZB0-F1
#
_cell.length_a   1.000
_cell.length_b   1.000
_cell.length_c   1.000
_cell.angle_alpha   90.00
_cell.angle_beta   90.00
_cell.angle_gamma   90.00
#
_symmetry.space_group_name_H-M   'P 1'
#
loop_
_entity.id
_entity.type
_entity.pdbx_description
1 polymer ?
#
loop_
_entity_poly.entity_id
_entity_poly.type
_entity_poly.pdbx_seq_one_letter_code
_entity_poly.pdbx_strand_id
1 'polypeptide(L)'
;TGELAAIFVVILLAMTLLVTAFVVFMERGQRRITVNYAKRQQGRKMVGGQSSYLPLKINMAGVIPPIFASSIILFPATLGGWFSQSEGMGWLAELTASISPGQPLYVLFYGLAIVFFTFFYTALTFDSKDTA
;
A
#
# COMPACT_ATOMS: atom_id res chain seq x y z
N THR A 1 -12.70 -17.83 -30.49
CA THR A 1 -13.62 -17.15 -29.56
C THR A 1 -12.92 -15.90 -29.03
N GLY A 2 -12.91 -14.83 -29.82
CA GLY A 2 -11.97 -13.72 -29.63
C GLY A 2 -12.55 -12.34 -29.93
N GLU A 3 -13.86 -12.17 -29.88
CA GLU A 3 -14.48 -10.84 -29.88
C GLU A 3 -14.80 -10.46 -28.44
N LEU A 4 -13.83 -9.82 -27.77
CA LEU A 4 -14.19 -8.99 -26.63
C LEU A 4 -15.14 -7.93 -27.18
N ALA A 5 -16.42 -8.02 -26.80
CA ALA A 5 -17.43 -7.03 -27.19
C ALA A 5 -16.83 -5.64 -26.97
N ALA A 6 -16.84 -4.77 -27.98
CA ALA A 6 -16.19 -3.45 -27.91
C ALA A 6 -16.60 -2.67 -26.63
N ILE A 7 -17.83 -2.92 -26.15
CA ILE A 7 -18.38 -2.46 -24.87
C ILE A 7 -17.51 -2.88 -23.67
N PHE A 8 -17.08 -4.14 -23.59
CA PHE A 8 -16.22 -4.64 -22.50
C PHE A 8 -14.85 -3.95 -22.49
N VAL A 9 -14.26 -3.71 -23.66
CA VAL A 9 -12.98 -2.99 -23.78
C VAL A 9 -13.12 -1.54 -23.29
N VAL A 10 -14.20 -0.85 -23.68
CA VAL A 10 -14.48 0.52 -23.23
C VAL A 10 -14.69 0.57 -21.71
N ILE A 11 -15.44 -0.38 -21.15
CA ILE A 11 -15.66 -0.49 -19.70
C ILE A 11 -14.33 -0.71 -18.96
N LEU A 12 -13.48 -1.63 -19.45
CA LEU A 12 -12.19 -1.92 -18.84
C LEU A 12 -11.27 -0.69 -18.86
N LEU A 13 -11.24 0.04 -19.98
CA LEU A 13 -10.46 1.27 -20.11
C LEU A 13 -10.96 2.35 -19.14
N ALA A 14 -12.27 2.56 -19.06
CA ALA A 14 -12.88 3.50 -18.11
C ALA A 14 -12.57 3.12 -16.65
N MET A 15 -12.70 1.85 -16.28
CA MET A 15 -12.34 1.33 -14.96
C MET A 15 -10.86 1.56 -14.64
N THR A 16 -9.97 1.27 -15.59
CA THR A 16 -8.53 1.48 -15.41
C THR A 16 -8.23 2.95 -15.15
N LEU A 17 -8.76 3.87 -15.97
CA LEU A 17 -8.57 5.30 -15.76
C LEU A 17 -9.12 5.78 -14.42
N LEU A 18 -10.30 5.29 -14.02
CA LEU A 18 -10.93 5.65 -12.75
C LEU A 18 -10.07 5.21 -11.56
N VAL A 19 -9.64 3.95 -11.54
CA VAL A 19 -8.78 3.40 -10.47
C VAL A 19 -7.45 4.17 -10.43
N THR A 20 -6.86 4.45 -11.59
CA THR A 20 -5.59 5.18 -11.65
C THR A 20 -5.74 6.62 -11.12
N ALA A 21 -6.82 7.32 -11.51
CA ALA A 21 -7.11 8.66 -11.01
C ALA A 21 -7.36 8.67 -9.50
N PHE A 22 -8.06 7.65 -8.99
CA PHE A 22 -8.29 7.49 -7.55
C PHE A 22 -6.99 7.25 -6.78
N VAL A 23 -6.10 6.38 -7.27
CA VAL A 23 -4.78 6.15 -6.67
C VAL A 23 -3.95 7.43 -6.67
N VAL A 24 -3.90 8.17 -7.78
CA VAL A 24 -3.17 9.45 -7.87
C VAL A 24 -3.73 10.49 -6.90
N PHE A 25 -5.06 10.55 -6.75
CA PHE A 25 -5.70 11.45 -5.78
C PHE A 25 -5.28 11.12 -4.34
N MET A 26 -5.30 9.84 -3.97
CA MET A 26 -4.87 9.38 -2.65
C MET A 26 -3.38 9.61 -2.39
N GLU A 27 -2.52 9.38 -3.39
CA GLU A 27 -1.07 9.61 -3.28
C GLU A 27 -0.69 11.09 -3.18
N ARG A 28 -1.42 11.97 -3.87
CA ARG A 28 -1.17 13.42 -3.82
C ARG A 28 -1.75 14.08 -2.57
N GLY A 29 -2.55 13.35 -1.79
CA GLY A 29 -3.07 13.78 -0.50
C GLY A 29 -1.95 14.06 0.50
N GLN A 30 -1.76 15.34 0.86
CA GLN A 30 -0.81 15.77 1.87
C GLN A 30 -1.51 16.65 2.90
N ARG A 31 -1.22 16.40 4.18
CA ARG A 31 -1.62 17.25 5.30
C ARG A 31 -0.55 18.32 5.49
N ARG A 32 -0.94 19.59 5.38
CA ARG A 32 -0.05 20.74 5.63
C ARG A 32 -0.15 21.13 7.10
N ILE A 33 0.94 20.98 7.85
CA ILE A 33 1.03 21.46 9.24
C ILE A 33 1.85 22.74 9.24
N THR A 34 1.28 23.84 9.74
CA THR A 34 1.97 25.13 9.79
C THR A 34 3.01 25.14 10.90
N VAL A 35 4.26 25.44 10.55
CA VAL A 35 5.35 25.64 11.49
C VAL A 35 5.66 27.13 11.53
N ASN A 36 5.52 27.71 12.72
CA ASN A 36 5.88 29.10 12.97
C ASN A 36 7.34 29.13 13.41
N TYR A 37 8.25 29.53 12.52
CA TYR A 37 9.64 29.74 12.90
C TYR A 37 9.75 30.87 13.92
N ALA A 38 10.58 30.68 14.95
CA ALA A 38 10.77 31.64 16.02
C ALA A 38 11.21 32.99 15.45
N LYS A 39 10.50 34.05 15.84
CA LYS A 39 10.84 35.43 15.47
C LYS A 39 12.19 35.77 16.11
N ARG A 40 13.18 36.20 15.31
CA ARG A 40 14.42 36.77 15.86
C ARG A 40 14.21 38.26 16.10
N GLN A 41 14.29 38.69 17.35
CA GLN A 41 14.28 40.11 17.67
C GLN A 41 15.66 40.70 17.36
N GLN A 42 15.75 41.58 16.36
CA GLN A 42 16.97 42.31 16.03
C GLN A 42 16.78 43.78 16.45
N GLY A 43 17.30 44.15 17.63
CA GLY A 43 17.09 45.48 18.22
C GLY A 43 15.64 45.70 18.74
N ARG A 44 15.05 46.88 18.48
CA ARG A 44 13.66 47.22 18.86
C ARG A 44 12.59 46.79 17.84
N LYS A 45 13.01 46.18 16.72
CA LYS A 45 12.09 45.72 15.67
C LYS A 45 12.02 44.21 15.68
N MET A 46 10.79 43.70 15.72
CA MET A 46 10.50 42.30 15.51
C MET A 46 10.55 42.06 14.00
N VAL A 47 11.62 41.44 13.50
CA VAL A 47 11.81 41.16 12.07
C VAL A 47 11.80 39.65 11.88
N GLY A 48 10.94 39.18 10.98
CA GLY A 48 10.85 37.77 10.64
C GLY A 48 9.76 37.06 11.42
N GLY A 49 8.87 36.44 10.65
CA GLY A 49 7.76 35.62 11.07
C GLY A 49 7.14 34.99 9.83
N GLN A 50 7.97 34.34 9.02
CA GLN A 50 7.47 33.63 7.85
C GLN A 50 6.93 32.29 8.34
N SER A 51 5.60 32.15 8.33
CA SER A 51 4.94 30.87 8.54
C SER A 51 5.34 29.95 7.38
N SER A 52 5.93 28.81 7.68
CA SER A 52 6.14 27.73 6.71
C SER A 52 5.16 26.60 7.00
N TYR A 53 5.06 25.62 6.11
CA TYR A 53 4.31 24.40 6.36
C TYR A 53 5.20 23.18 6.12
N LEU A 54 5.14 22.22 7.02
CA LEU A 54 5.71 20.89 6.81
C LEU A 54 4.64 20.03 6.13
N PRO A 55 4.85 19.56 4.90
CA PRO A 55 3.92 18.66 4.23
C PRO A 55 4.12 17.23 4.74
N LEU A 56 3.07 16.62 5.29
CA LEU A 56 3.03 15.20 5.64
C LEU A 56 2.13 14.47 4.63
N LYS A 57 2.68 13.48 3.93
CA LYS A 57 1.89 12.64 3.02
C LYS A 57 0.93 11.74 3.82
N ILE A 58 -0.28 11.54 3.32
CA ILE A 58 -1.28 10.67 3.98
C ILE A 58 -0.87 9.19 3.92
N ASN A 59 -0.28 8.76 2.79
CA ASN A 59 0.32 7.45 2.64
C ASN A 59 1.84 7.61 2.44
N MET A 60 2.61 7.38 3.49
CA MET A 60 4.07 7.38 3.40
C MET A 60 4.65 6.04 2.97
N ALA A 61 3.85 4.97 3.05
CA ALA A 61 4.29 3.61 2.77
C ALA A 61 4.37 3.28 1.26
N GLY A 62 3.62 4.02 0.42
CA GLY A 62 3.64 3.84 -1.03
C GLY A 62 3.24 2.42 -1.44
N VAL A 63 4.02 1.82 -2.36
CA VAL A 63 3.74 0.51 -2.99
C VAL A 63 4.46 -0.66 -2.28
N ILE A 64 5.29 -0.38 -1.27
CA ILE A 64 6.10 -1.39 -0.59
C ILE A 64 5.25 -2.42 0.20
N PRO A 65 4.21 -2.02 0.97
CA PRO A 65 3.41 -2.98 1.73
C PRO A 65 2.66 -4.03 0.87
N PRO A 66 2.00 -3.67 -0.25
CA PRO A 66 1.41 -4.66 -1.14
C PRO A 66 2.42 -5.64 -1.74
N ILE A 67 3.64 -5.19 -2.03
CA ILE A 67 4.73 -6.05 -2.53
C ILE A 67 5.09 -7.08 -1.45
N PHE A 68 5.32 -6.65 -0.20
CA PHE A 68 5.61 -7.58 0.89
C PHE A 68 4.48 -8.58 1.14
N ALA A 69 3.23 -8.12 1.15
CA ALA A 69 2.07 -9.00 1.28
C ALA A 69 2.03 -10.07 0.17
N SER A 70 2.33 -9.68 -1.09
CA SER A 70 2.35 -10.64 -2.19
C SER A 70 3.48 -11.67 -2.06
N SER A 71 4.67 -11.25 -1.63
CA SER A 71 5.82 -12.14 -1.47
C SER A 71 5.62 -13.17 -0.35
N ILE A 72 5.01 -12.77 0.77
CA ILE A 72 4.78 -13.63 1.93
C ILE A 72 3.74 -14.71 1.63
N ILE A 73 2.71 -14.40 0.83
CA ILE A 73 1.69 -15.39 0.46
C ILE A 73 2.18 -16.31 -0.66
N LEU A 74 2.97 -15.78 -1.59
CA LEU A 74 3.53 -16.60 -2.67
C LEU A 74 4.58 -17.60 -2.17
N PHE A 75 5.33 -17.26 -1.12
CA PHE A 75 6.35 -18.13 -0.54
C PHE A 75 5.84 -19.53 -0.14
N PRO A 76 4.83 -19.68 0.75
CA PRO A 76 4.29 -20.99 1.11
C PRO A 76 3.57 -21.67 -0.06
N ALA A 77 2.96 -20.91 -0.97
CA ALA A 77 2.32 -21.48 -2.16
C ALA A 77 3.36 -22.14 -3.09
N THR A 78 4.51 -21.50 -3.30
CA THR A 78 5.60 -22.06 -4.12
C THR A 78 6.25 -23.28 -3.48
N LEU A 79 6.51 -23.24 -2.17
CA LEU A 79 7.03 -24.40 -1.43
C LEU A 79 6.04 -25.57 -1.48
N GLY A 80 4.77 -25.31 -1.19
CA GLY A 80 3.75 -26.35 -1.22
C GLY A 80 3.53 -26.94 -2.61
N GLY A 81 3.71 -26.17 -3.69
CA GLY A 81 3.70 -26.69 -5.06
C GLY A 81 4.90 -27.60 -5.40
N TRP A 82 6.05 -27.41 -4.75
CA TRP A 82 7.19 -28.33 -4.87
C TRP A 82 6.99 -29.60 -4.03
N PHE A 83 6.46 -29.46 -2.82
CA PHE A 83 6.23 -30.58 -1.91
C PHE A 83 4.96 -31.40 -2.22
N SER A 84 4.01 -30.87 -3.01
CA SER A 84 2.81 -31.59 -3.43
C SER A 84 3.08 -32.75 -4.40
N GLN A 85 4.30 -32.87 -4.95
CA GLN A 85 4.72 -34.04 -5.73
C GLN A 85 5.13 -35.24 -4.85
N SER A 86 5.25 -35.07 -3.52
CA SER A 86 5.61 -36.16 -2.60
C SER A 86 4.37 -36.95 -2.18
N GLU A 87 4.41 -38.28 -2.34
CA GLU A 87 3.34 -39.17 -1.86
C GLU A 87 3.10 -38.98 -0.35
N GLY A 88 1.84 -38.75 0.04
CA GLY A 88 1.40 -38.63 1.44
C GLY A 88 1.04 -37.21 1.92
N MET A 89 1.23 -36.16 1.11
CA MET A 89 0.96 -34.77 1.50
C MET A 89 -0.31 -34.15 0.87
N GLY A 90 -1.39 -34.93 0.78
CA GLY A 90 -2.69 -34.48 0.25
C GLY A 90 -3.27 -33.27 0.99
N TRP A 91 -3.08 -33.17 2.31
CA TRP A 91 -3.49 -32.01 3.12
C TRP A 91 -2.75 -30.72 2.73
N LEU A 92 -1.50 -30.84 2.27
CA LEU A 92 -0.65 -29.74 1.84
C LEU A 92 -1.03 -29.28 0.43
N ALA A 93 -1.48 -30.21 -0.42
CA ALA A 93 -2.09 -29.91 -1.71
C ALA A 93 -3.46 -29.21 -1.56
N GLU A 94 -4.29 -29.62 -0.59
CA GLU A 94 -5.56 -28.95 -0.29
C GLU A 94 -5.37 -27.53 0.30
N LEU A 95 -4.36 -27.36 1.16
CA LEU A 95 -4.01 -26.06 1.74
C LEU A 95 -3.46 -25.09 0.68
N THR A 96 -2.61 -25.57 -0.23
CA THR A 96 -2.07 -24.75 -1.32
C THR A 96 -3.11 -24.43 -2.38
N ALA A 97 -4.02 -25.37 -2.68
CA ALA A 97 -5.20 -25.10 -3.49
C ALA A 97 -6.06 -23.99 -2.85
N SER A 98 -6.26 -24.03 -1.52
CA SER A 98 -7.04 -23.04 -0.78
C SER A 98 -6.42 -21.63 -0.76
N ILE A 99 -5.08 -21.55 -0.88
CA ILE A 99 -4.30 -20.31 -0.93
C ILE A 99 -3.99 -19.90 -2.39
N SER A 100 -4.59 -20.56 -3.38
CA SER A 100 -4.35 -20.21 -4.78
C SER A 100 -5.04 -18.89 -5.19
N PRO A 101 -4.45 -18.13 -6.13
CA PRO A 101 -5.04 -16.91 -6.65
C PRO A 101 -6.45 -17.16 -7.22
N GLY A 102 -7.43 -16.38 -6.78
CA GLY A 102 -8.83 -16.49 -7.19
C GLY A 102 -9.76 -17.12 -6.15
N GLN A 103 -9.21 -17.71 -5.07
CA GLN A 103 -10.03 -18.15 -3.95
C GLN A 103 -10.36 -16.99 -2.99
N PRO A 104 -11.57 -16.94 -2.39
CA PRO A 104 -11.94 -15.91 -1.42
C PRO A 104 -11.00 -15.85 -0.22
N LEU A 105 -10.48 -17.00 0.21
CA LEU A 105 -9.54 -17.12 1.33
C LEU A 105 -8.21 -16.41 1.02
N TYR A 106 -7.68 -16.58 -0.19
CA TYR A 106 -6.50 -15.84 -0.66
C TYR A 106 -6.73 -14.33 -0.64
N VAL A 107 -7.88 -13.86 -1.15
CA VAL A 107 -8.22 -12.43 -1.20
C VAL A 107 -8.34 -11.83 0.20
N LEU A 108 -8.95 -12.56 1.14
CA LEU A 108 -9.09 -12.13 2.52
C LEU A 108 -7.73 -12.01 3.23
N PHE A 109 -6.89 -13.05 3.15
CA PHE A 109 -5.55 -13.03 3.73
C PHE A 109 -4.65 -11.97 3.07
N TYR A 110 -4.74 -11.81 1.75
CA TYR A 110 -4.00 -10.78 1.02
C TYR A 110 -4.43 -9.38 1.44
N GLY A 111 -5.73 -9.11 1.53
CA GLY A 111 -6.26 -7.83 2.01
C GLY A 111 -5.83 -7.51 3.43
N LEU A 112 -5.94 -8.47 4.36
CA LEU A 112 -5.49 -8.30 5.75
C LEU A 112 -3.98 -8.06 5.84
N ALA A 113 -3.18 -8.80 5.07
CA ALA A 113 -1.73 -8.61 5.02
C ALA A 113 -1.38 -7.21 4.50
N ILE A 114 -2.04 -6.73 3.43
CA ILE A 114 -1.83 -5.37 2.93
C ILE A 114 -2.12 -4.33 4.02
N VAL A 115 -3.25 -4.43 4.71
CA VAL A 115 -3.62 -3.48 5.78
C VAL A 115 -2.57 -3.52 6.89
N PHE A 116 -2.24 -4.71 7.39
CA PHE A 116 -1.23 -4.90 8.43
C PHE A 116 0.12 -4.30 8.06
N PHE A 117 0.67 -4.65 6.88
CA PHE A 117 1.97 -4.14 6.45
C PHE A 117 1.94 -2.65 6.15
N THR A 118 0.81 -2.10 5.71
CA THR A 118 0.69 -0.66 5.46
C THR A 118 0.82 0.12 6.78
N PHE A 119 0.15 -0.33 7.84
CA PHE A 119 0.28 0.29 9.17
C PHE A 119 1.66 0.04 9.78
N PHE A 120 2.16 -1.19 9.71
CA PHE A 120 3.46 -1.56 10.25
C PHE A 120 4.61 -0.77 9.60
N TYR A 121 4.64 -0.70 8.26
CA TYR A 121 5.68 0.03 7.54
C TYR A 121 5.59 1.54 7.76
N THR A 122 4.38 2.10 7.84
CA THR A 122 4.19 3.53 8.17
C THR A 122 4.69 3.84 9.58
N ALA A 123 4.43 2.98 10.56
CA ALA A 123 4.91 3.16 11.92
C ALA A 123 6.44 3.02 12.04
N LEU A 124 7.06 2.13 11.26
CA LEU A 124 8.52 1.97 11.23
C LEU A 124 9.22 3.17 10.58
N THR A 125 8.65 3.70 9.49
CA THR A 125 9.24 4.82 8.74
C THR A 125 8.95 6.18 9.36
N PHE A 126 7.90 6.31 10.16
CA PHE A 126 7.55 7.54 10.86
C PHE A 126 7.84 7.44 12.36
N ASP A 127 9.07 7.75 12.76
CA ASP A 127 9.37 7.94 14.17
C ASP A 127 8.86 9.31 14.64
N SER A 128 7.79 9.28 15.44
CA SER A 128 7.20 10.48 16.03
C SER A 128 8.15 11.18 17.02
N LYS A 129 9.18 10.49 17.49
CA LYS A 129 10.13 10.98 18.49
C LYS A 129 11.26 11.83 17.89
N ASP A 130 11.50 11.73 16.57
CA ASP A 130 12.52 12.50 15.84
C ASP A 130 11.92 13.70 15.08
N THR A 131 10.59 13.74 14.92
CA THR A 131 9.86 14.80 14.18
C THR A 131 9.17 15.82 15.11
N ALA A 132 9.10 15.56 16.41
CA ALA A 132 8.50 16.44 17.43
C ALA A 132 9.55 17.29 18.15
#